data_AF-A0A1H1L373-F1
#
_entry.id   AF-A0A1H1L373-F1
#
_cell.length_a   1.000
_cell.length_b   1.000
_cell.length_c   1.000
_cell.angle_alpha   90.00
_cell.angle_beta   90.00
_cell.angle_gamma   90.00
#
_symmetry.space_group_name_H-M   'P 1'
#
loop_
_entity.id
_entity.type
_entity.pdbx_description
1 polymer ?
#
loop_
_entity_poly.entity_id
_entity_poly.type
_entity_poly.pdbx_seq_one_letter_code
_entity_poly.pdbx_strand_id
1 'polypeptide(L)'
;MNRFDHHWQKLIVLARQAPVDAGTAAPYGFATRVAAQGFALPPAPWLSLGRFALRGLLVAAACSVAAVVFNFAEFSTDQSDIYATGTTDTVVELLDIS
;
A
#
# COMPACT_ATOMS: atom_id res chain seq x y z
N MET A 1 -20.28 12.29 16.19
CA MET A 1 -19.52 13.34 15.46
C MET A 1 -18.64 12.65 14.43
N ASN A 2 -18.63 13.08 13.17
CA ASN A 2 -17.86 12.43 12.11
C ASN A 2 -16.35 12.67 12.31
N ARG A 3 -15.47 11.72 11.95
CA ARG A 3 -14.01 11.90 12.06
C ARG A 3 -13.51 13.10 11.24
N PHE A 4 -14.20 13.39 10.14
CA PHE A 4 -13.96 14.58 9.32
C PHE A 4 -14.19 15.88 10.11
N ASP A 5 -15.30 15.97 10.84
CA ASP A 5 -15.63 17.15 11.66
C ASP A 5 -14.56 17.42 12.71
N HIS A 6 -13.99 16.37 13.29
CA HIS A 6 -12.97 16.50 14.33
C HIS A 6 -11.63 17.02 13.79
N HIS A 7 -11.22 16.54 12.60
CA HIS A 7 -10.03 17.05 11.92
C HIS A 7 -10.23 18.50 11.49
N TRP A 8 -11.41 18.83 10.95
CA TRP A 8 -11.77 20.18 10.56
C TRP A 8 -11.75 21.15 11.74
N GLN A 9 -12.35 20.77 12.86
CA GLN A 9 -12.34 21.55 14.11
C GLN A 9 -10.91 21.75 14.64
N LYS A 10 -10.08 20.70 14.63
CA LYS A 10 -8.67 20.79 15.05
C LYS A 10 -7.88 21.79 14.19
N LEU A 11 -8.07 21.76 12.87
CA LEU A 11 -7.43 22.70 11.95
C LEU A 11 -7.87 24.14 12.19
N ILE A 12 -9.16 24.36 12.47
CA ILE A 12 -9.69 25.70 12.82
C ILE A 12 -9.02 26.24 14.08
N VAL A 13 -8.89 25.40 15.12
CA VAL A 13 -8.24 25.80 16.38
C VAL A 13 -6.78 26.16 16.14
N LEU A 14 -6.05 25.34 15.39
CA LEU A 14 -4.65 25.60 15.06
C LEU A 14 -4.47 26.88 14.22
N ALA A 15 -5.34 27.12 13.24
CA ALA A 15 -5.28 28.33 12.42
C ALA A 15 -5.50 29.61 13.24
N ARG A 16 -6.34 29.54 14.29
CA ARG A 16 -6.55 30.66 15.22
C ARG A 16 -5.40 30.88 16.20
N GLN A 17 -4.57 29.86 16.43
CA GLN A 17 -3.39 29.93 17.29
C GLN A 17 -2.16 30.49 16.54
N ALA A 18 -2.27 30.76 15.24
CA ALA A 18 -1.17 31.37 14.49
C ALA A 18 -0.85 32.77 15.07
N PRO A 19 0.44 33.08 15.29
CA PRO A 19 0.85 34.40 15.76
C PRO A 19 0.34 35.49 14.82
N VAL A 20 -0.32 36.51 15.37
CA VAL A 20 -0.69 37.72 14.62
C VAL A 20 0.59 38.52 14.43
N ASP A 21 1.21 38.36 13.27
CA ASP A 21 2.36 39.15 12.86
C ASP A 21 1.87 40.57 12.50
N ALA A 22 1.73 41.42 13.51
CA ALA A 22 1.10 42.74 13.41
C ALA A 22 1.82 43.73 12.47
N GLY A 23 3.03 43.39 11.99
CA GLY A 23 3.83 44.22 11.09
C GLY A 23 3.50 44.06 9.60
N THR A 24 2.79 43.01 9.19
CA THR A 24 2.57 42.72 7.77
C THR A 24 1.09 42.75 7.47
N ALA A 25 0.52 43.96 7.41
CA ALA A 25 -0.83 44.14 6.87
C ALA A 25 -0.87 43.51 5.47
N ALA A 26 -1.72 42.49 5.30
CA ALA A 26 -1.83 41.79 4.02
C ALA A 26 -2.17 42.82 2.92
N PRO A 27 -1.45 42.78 1.76
CA PRO A 27 -1.71 43.72 0.68
C PRO A 27 -3.18 43.70 0.26
N TYR A 28 -3.71 44.84 -0.17
CA TYR A 28 -5.07 44.93 -0.69
C TYR A 28 -5.32 43.86 -1.76
N GLY A 29 -6.44 43.15 -1.64
CA GLY A 29 -6.80 42.06 -2.54
C GLY A 29 -6.08 40.74 -2.29
N PHE A 30 -5.31 40.57 -1.20
CA PHE A 30 -4.70 39.29 -0.82
C PHE A 30 -5.76 38.18 -0.68
N ALA A 31 -6.84 38.44 0.07
CA ALA A 31 -7.92 37.46 0.26
C ALA A 31 -8.57 37.07 -1.08
N THR A 32 -8.77 38.05 -1.98
CA THR A 32 -9.35 37.82 -3.31
C THR A 32 -8.41 37.00 -4.20
N ARG A 33 -7.10 37.25 -4.15
CA ARG A 33 -6.09 36.48 -4.90
C ARG A 33 -5.95 35.04 -4.37
N VAL A 34 -6.00 34.85 -3.05
CA VAL A 34 -6.00 33.51 -2.43
C VAL A 34 -7.27 32.74 -2.79
N ALA A 35 -8.43 33.39 -2.71
CA ALA A 35 -9.69 32.78 -3.14
C ALA A 35 -9.64 32.41 -4.63
N ALA A 36 -9.17 33.31 -5.50
CA ALA A 36 -9.04 33.06 -6.92
C ALA A 36 -8.11 31.87 -7.22
N GLN A 37 -7.00 31.70 -6.49
CA GLN A 37 -6.14 30.52 -6.64
C GLN A 37 -6.83 29.21 -6.21
N GLY A 38 -7.64 29.25 -5.15
CA GLY A 38 -8.43 28.10 -4.71
C GLY A 38 -9.46 27.65 -5.73
N PHE A 39 -10.08 28.60 -6.45
CA PHE A 39 -11.02 28.31 -7.54
C PHE A 39 -10.34 28.01 -8.88
N ALA A 40 -9.11 28.50 -9.10
CA ALA A 40 -8.35 28.26 -10.32
C ALA A 40 -7.72 26.85 -10.36
N LEU A 41 -7.63 26.16 -9.22
CA LEU A 41 -7.13 24.79 -9.19
C LEU A 41 -8.19 23.87 -9.80
N PRO A 42 -7.95 23.26 -10.97
CA PRO A 42 -8.88 22.28 -11.51
C PRO A 42 -9.01 21.16 -10.48
N PRO A 43 -10.22 20.67 -10.14
CA PRO A 43 -10.32 19.45 -9.38
C PRO A 43 -9.59 18.38 -10.20
N ALA A 44 -8.50 17.84 -9.63
CA ALA A 44 -7.77 16.72 -10.21
C ALA A 44 -8.24 15.43 -9.50
N PRO A 45 -9.46 14.93 -9.78
CA PRO A 45 -10.00 13.74 -9.11
C PRO A 45 -9.13 12.48 -9.33
N TRP A 46 -8.28 12.52 -10.35
CA TRP A 46 -7.40 11.44 -10.79
C TRP A 46 -6.21 11.20 -9.86
N LEU A 47 -5.74 12.23 -9.14
CA LEU A 47 -4.54 12.12 -8.31
C LEU A 47 -4.75 11.19 -7.10
N SER A 48 -5.96 11.19 -6.55
CA SER A 48 -6.36 10.31 -5.45
C SER A 48 -6.58 8.87 -5.92
N LEU A 49 -7.14 8.70 -7.12
CA LEU A 49 -7.37 7.38 -7.71
C LEU A 49 -6.04 6.68 -8.05
N GLY A 50 -5.05 7.42 -8.55
CA GLY A 50 -3.72 6.88 -8.84
C GLY A 50 -3.02 6.32 -7.61
N ARG A 51 -3.14 6.98 -6.45
CA ARG A 51 -2.56 6.50 -5.18
C ARG A 51 -3.26 5.24 -4.66
N PHE A 52 -4.58 5.13 -4.84
CA PHE A 52 -5.34 3.94 -4.46
C PHE A 52 -5.05 2.76 -5.38
N ALA A 53 -4.99 2.99 -6.69
CA ALA A 53 -4.68 1.97 -7.68
C ALA A 53 -3.28 1.37 -7.45
N LEU A 54 -2.28 2.20 -7.15
CA LEU A 54 -0.92 1.73 -6.90
C LEU A 54 -0.81 0.88 -5.62
N ARG A 55 -1.53 1.25 -4.55
CA ARG A 55 -1.60 0.45 -3.32
C ARG A 55 -2.34 -0.87 -3.55
N GLY A 56 -3.45 -0.85 -4.29
CA GLY A 56 -4.18 -2.06 -4.64
C GLY A 56 -3.35 -3.03 -5.49
N LEU A 57 -2.61 -2.49 -6.47
CA LEU A 57 -1.72 -3.28 -7.32
C LEU A 57 -0.58 -3.93 -6.53
N LEU A 58 0.01 -3.21 -5.56
CA LEU A 58 1.02 -3.79 -4.67
C LEU A 58 0.46 -4.95 -3.81
N VAL A 59 -0.75 -4.81 -3.28
CA VAL A 59 -1.38 -5.87 -2.49
C VAL A 59 -1.68 -7.09 -3.36
N ALA A 60 -2.19 -6.89 -4.58
CA ALA A 60 -2.43 -7.97 -5.53
C ALA A 60 -1.13 -8.69 -5.93
N ALA A 61 -0.05 -7.94 -6.17
CA ALA A 61 1.26 -8.51 -6.46
C ALA A 61 1.80 -9.34 -5.30
N ALA A 62 1.71 -8.83 -4.06
CA ALA A 62 2.11 -9.58 -2.87
C ALA A 62 1.28 -10.86 -2.69
N CYS A 63 -0.03 -10.80 -2.91
CA CYS A 63 -0.92 -11.96 -2.85
C CYS A 63 -0.56 -13.01 -3.91
N SER A 64 -0.25 -12.58 -5.14
CA SER A 64 0.18 -13.47 -6.22
C SER A 64 1.50 -14.18 -5.89
N VAL A 65 2.49 -13.46 -5.35
CA VAL A 65 3.76 -14.06 -4.91
C VAL A 65 3.52 -15.08 -3.79
N ALA A 66 2.68 -14.74 -2.80
CA ALA A 66 2.34 -15.67 -1.73
C ALA A 66 1.70 -16.95 -2.27
N ALA A 67 0.72 -16.84 -3.18
CA ALA A 67 0.07 -17.98 -3.80
C ALA A 67 1.06 -18.89 -4.53
N VAL A 68 2.01 -18.30 -5.27
CA VAL A 68 3.08 -19.06 -5.95
C VAL A 68 3.94 -19.80 -4.92
N VAL A 69 4.40 -19.13 -3.86
CA VAL A 69 5.25 -19.76 -2.83
C VAL A 69 4.55 -20.93 -2.15
N PHE A 70 3.28 -20.78 -1.78
CA PHE A 70 2.51 -21.87 -1.16
C PHE A 70 2.33 -23.06 -2.11
N ASN A 71 2.01 -22.81 -3.39
CA ASN A 71 1.89 -23.89 -4.38
C ASN A 71 3.24 -24.61 -4.60
N PHE A 72 4.34 -23.88 -4.74
CA PHE A 72 5.66 -24.48 -4.93
C PHE A 72 6.15 -25.27 -3.70
N ALA A 73 5.77 -24.85 -2.49
CA ALA A 73 6.10 -25.58 -1.26
C ALA A 73 5.41 -26.95 -1.19
N GLU A 74 4.15 -27.04 -1.63
CA GLU A 74 3.41 -28.30 -1.71
C GLU A 74 4.06 -29.24 -2.74
N PHE A 75 4.35 -28.76 -3.95
CA PHE A 75 5.01 -29.59 -4.98
C PHE A 75 6.41 -30.06 -4.59
N SER A 76 7.18 -29.23 -3.87
CA SER A 76 8.54 -29.60 -3.44
C SER A 76 8.54 -30.65 -2.33
N THR A 77 7.54 -30.62 -1.44
CA THR A 77 7.39 -31.57 -0.33
C THR A 77 7.04 -32.97 -0.84
N ASP A 78 6.05 -33.07 -1.73
CA ASP A 78 5.66 -34.36 -2.33
C ASP A 78 6.80 -34.97 -3.16
N GLN A 79 7.57 -34.15 -3.87
CA GLN A 79 8.68 -34.64 -4.67
C GLN A 79 9.85 -35.18 -3.82
N SER A 80 10.18 -34.52 -2.70
CA SER A 80 11.24 -34.99 -1.80
C SER A 80 10.89 -36.32 -1.13
N ASP A 81 9.63 -36.55 -0.76
CA ASP A 81 9.21 -37.79 -0.11
C ASP A 81 9.20 -38.99 -1.08
N ILE A 82 8.89 -38.75 -2.36
CA ILE A 82 8.94 -39.79 -3.41
C ILE A 82 10.38 -40.23 -3.70
N TYR A 83 11.34 -39.29 -3.78
CA TYR A 83 12.76 -39.65 -4.02
C TYR A 83 13.46 -40.21 -2.78
N ALA A 84 13.10 -39.75 -1.57
CA ALA A 84 13.68 -40.23 -0.32
C ALA A 84 13.21 -41.65 0.05
N THR A 85 11.99 -42.06 -0.37
CA THR A 85 11.43 -43.39 -0.03
C THR A 85 11.75 -44.47 -1.08
N GLY A 86 12.06 -44.10 -2.33
CA GLY A 86 12.07 -45.05 -3.45
C GLY A 86 13.42 -45.58 -3.96
N THR A 87 14.56 -45.02 -3.54
CA THR A 87 15.82 -45.23 -4.28
C THR A 87 16.91 -46.00 -3.52
N THR A 88 16.86 -46.06 -2.19
CA THR A 88 17.93 -46.72 -1.41
C THR A 88 17.65 -48.19 -1.08
N ASP A 89 16.39 -48.62 -0.96
CA ASP A 89 16.06 -50.02 -0.62
C ASP A 89 15.91 -50.93 -1.86
N THR A 90 15.36 -50.43 -2.96
CA THR A 90 15.06 -51.27 -4.14
C THR A 90 16.31 -51.70 -4.92
N VAL A 91 17.37 -50.89 -4.92
CA VAL A 91 18.62 -51.20 -5.63
C VAL A 91 19.45 -52.26 -4.88
N VAL A 92 19.34 -52.31 -3.55
CA VAL A 92 20.05 -53.30 -2.71
C VAL A 92 19.37 -54.67 -2.83
N GLU A 93 18.03 -54.74 -2.82
CA GLU A 93 17.29 -55.99 -3.03
C GLU A 93 17.54 -56.61 -4.41
N LEU A 94 17.68 -55.80 -5.47
CA LEU A 94 17.96 -56.30 -6.82
C LEU A 94 19.38 -56.85 -7.00
N LEU A 95 20.33 -56.46 -6.14
CA LEU A 95 21.70 -56.96 -6.18
C LEU A 95 21.87 -58.27 -5.41
N ASP A 96 21.02 -58.53 -4.42
CA ASP A 96 21.07 -59.73 -3.56
C ASP A 96 20.30 -60.93 -4.14
N ILE A 97 19.55 -60.71 -5.24
CA ILE A 97 18.85 -61.75 -5.99
C ILE A 97 19.62 -62.25 -7.24
N SER A 98 20.84 -61.76 -7.49
CA SER A 98 21.72 -62.19 -8.60
C SER A 98 22.88 -63.05 -8.12
#